data_AF-A0AAX6S502-F1
#
_entry.id   AF-A0AAX6S502-F1
#
_cell.length_a   1.000
_cell.length_b   1.000
_cell.length_c   1.000
_cell.angle_alpha   90.00
_cell.angle_beta   90.00
_cell.angle_gamma   90.00
#
_symmetry.space_group_name_H-M   'P 1'
#
loop_
_entity.id
_entity.type
_entity.pdbx_description
1 polymer ?
#
loop_
_entity_poly.entity_id
_entity_poly.type
_entity_poly.pdbx_seq_one_letter_code
_entity_poly.pdbx_strand_id
1 'polypeptide(L)'
;MIGKWHLGHHGSYHPNFRGFDYYFGIPYSHDMGCTDTPGYNHPPCPACPPGGGPLRKHKRDCYMDVALPLYENLCIVEQPVNLSSLAGKYAEKAVQFIQQASASRRPFLLYVALAHMHVPISATQPLPNPRGQRPYQAGLREMDNLVGQIKDKVDSTAKEHTFFWFTGDNGPWAQKCELAGSVGPFTGLWQTRQERAGSGEDVEGWRWMESHLMLARRHSWEEYNVAESGLLCELVMIPPFSAWDTVGPAYHLQCSITKPRRLWSQNPPGQQSRGTRTKEMVTKICGSSAKQTTWEGGHRVPALAYWPGRVPANVTSTALLSVLDIFPTVVALAGASLPQGRHFDGLDASNVLLGRSQMGHRVLFHPNSGAAGEYGALQAVRLEQYKAFFITGGAEACDGNIGPEQRHDLPLIFNLEEDAAEGVPLQTASAEYQAVLPQVRKVLTDILQDVANDNISQVDYTQDPAVTPCCNPYHIACRCQTV
;
A
#
# COMPACT_ATOMS: atom_id res chain seq x y z
N MET A 1 3.15 -3.69 18.04
CA MET A 1 3.43 -3.31 16.65
C MET A 1 4.59 -4.13 16.11
N ILE A 2 4.49 -4.63 14.88
CA ILE A 2 5.57 -5.33 14.19
C ILE A 2 5.74 -4.71 12.80
N GLY A 3 6.96 -4.36 12.40
CA GLY A 3 7.24 -3.82 11.09
C GLY A 3 7.60 -2.34 11.05
N LYS A 4 7.35 -1.70 9.91
CA LYS A 4 7.73 -0.32 9.61
C LYS A 4 6.89 0.69 10.38
N TRP A 5 7.54 1.67 11.01
CA TRP A 5 6.87 2.75 11.75
C TRP A 5 6.57 4.00 10.91
N HIS A 6 7.61 4.71 10.47
CA HIS A 6 7.52 5.87 9.58
C HIS A 6 6.72 7.10 10.11
N LEU A 7 6.53 7.23 11.43
CA LEU A 7 5.87 8.39 12.06
C LEU A 7 6.81 9.11 13.04
N GLY A 8 8.11 9.10 12.73
CA GLY A 8 9.20 9.64 13.56
C GLY A 8 9.73 8.62 14.56
N HIS A 9 11.05 8.42 14.62
CA HIS A 9 11.65 7.35 15.43
C HIS A 9 12.23 7.82 16.76
N HIS A 10 12.46 9.13 16.92
CA HIS A 10 13.16 9.68 18.07
C HIS A 10 12.21 10.11 19.20
N GLY A 11 12.63 9.91 20.45
CA GLY A 11 11.92 10.41 21.63
C GLY A 11 10.44 10.03 21.64
N SER A 12 9.56 11.00 21.89
CA SER A 12 8.10 10.79 21.98
C SER A 12 7.44 10.26 20.71
N TYR A 13 8.15 10.25 19.57
CA TYR A 13 7.60 9.74 18.31
C TYR A 13 7.75 8.22 18.15
N HIS A 14 8.64 7.59 18.93
CA HIS A 14 8.84 6.13 18.87
C HIS A 14 7.56 5.34 19.21
N PRO A 15 7.29 4.17 18.58
CA PRO A 15 6.05 3.39 18.79
C PRO A 15 5.71 3.10 20.25
N ASN A 16 6.72 2.77 21.08
CA ASN A 16 6.51 2.50 22.51
C ASN A 16 6.02 3.73 23.31
N PHE A 17 6.19 4.95 22.80
CA PHE A 17 5.64 6.17 23.40
C PHE A 17 4.35 6.65 22.70
N ARG A 18 3.82 5.83 21.77
CA ARG A 18 2.58 6.07 21.02
C ARG A 18 1.53 4.98 21.25
N GLY A 19 1.61 4.30 22.39
CA GLY A 19 0.59 3.36 22.87
C GLY A 19 0.86 1.89 22.57
N PHE A 20 1.97 1.53 21.91
CA PHE A 20 2.33 0.13 21.70
C PHE A 20 3.20 -0.42 22.84
N ASP A 21 2.72 -1.45 23.53
CA ASP A 21 3.49 -2.11 24.60
C ASP A 21 4.74 -2.83 24.09
N TYR A 22 4.68 -3.33 22.85
CA TYR A 22 5.75 -4.06 22.19
C TYR A 22 5.98 -3.53 20.77
N TYR A 23 7.25 -3.35 20.40
CA TYR A 23 7.66 -2.98 19.06
C TYR A 23 8.77 -3.90 18.55
N PHE A 24 8.64 -4.38 17.32
CA PHE A 24 9.74 -5.03 16.61
C PHE A 24 9.72 -4.65 15.14
N GLY A 25 10.73 -3.91 14.67
CA GLY A 25 10.76 -3.51 13.27
C GLY A 25 11.68 -2.35 12.95
N ILE A 26 11.52 -1.85 11.72
CA ILE A 26 12.31 -0.76 11.18
C ILE A 26 11.64 0.59 11.43
N PRO A 27 12.39 1.63 11.83
CA PRO A 27 11.82 2.92 12.20
C PRO A 27 11.24 3.71 11.02
N TYR A 28 11.69 3.43 9.79
CA TYR A 28 11.35 4.10 8.54
C TYR A 28 11.45 3.11 7.37
N SER A 29 11.26 3.57 6.12
CA SER A 29 11.36 2.72 4.93
C SER A 29 12.73 2.04 4.83
N HIS A 30 12.76 0.78 4.40
CA HIS A 30 14.00 0.01 4.33
C HIS A 30 14.92 0.40 3.17
N ASP A 31 14.53 1.37 2.33
CA ASP A 31 15.40 2.06 1.38
C ASP A 31 16.04 3.33 1.95
N MET A 32 15.64 3.79 3.15
CA MET A 32 16.20 4.95 3.85
C MET A 32 17.40 4.59 4.73
N GLY A 33 18.14 3.56 4.34
CA GLY A 33 19.32 3.10 5.07
C GLY A 33 20.03 2.00 4.29
N CYS A 34 21.34 1.89 4.50
CA CYS A 34 22.12 0.89 3.79
C CYS A 34 22.05 -0.49 4.45
N THR A 35 22.18 -1.56 3.66
CA THR A 35 22.27 -2.95 4.13
C THR A 35 23.28 -3.74 3.29
N ASP A 36 23.80 -4.83 3.85
CA ASP A 36 24.70 -5.77 3.15
C ASP A 36 23.96 -6.63 2.12
N THR A 37 22.66 -6.84 2.31
CA THR A 37 21.80 -7.65 1.44
C THR A 37 20.66 -6.79 0.87
N PRO A 38 20.97 -5.80 0.03
CA PRO A 38 20.08 -4.69 -0.36
C PRO A 38 18.91 -5.07 -1.27
N GLY A 39 18.67 -6.35 -1.55
CA GLY A 39 17.63 -6.79 -2.48
C GLY A 39 17.76 -6.18 -3.88
N TYR A 40 16.68 -6.22 -4.67
CA TYR A 40 16.60 -5.59 -5.98
C TYR A 40 16.31 -4.09 -5.87
N ASN A 41 16.89 -3.26 -6.75
CA ASN A 41 16.76 -1.79 -6.79
C ASN A 41 17.59 -1.01 -5.74
N HIS A 42 18.54 -1.66 -5.08
CA HIS A 42 19.53 -0.96 -4.26
C HIS A 42 20.92 -1.62 -4.41
N PRO A 43 22.01 -0.87 -4.70
CA PRO A 43 23.36 -1.42 -4.71
C PRO A 43 23.79 -1.89 -3.31
N PRO A 44 24.67 -2.91 -3.18
CA PRO A 44 25.22 -3.31 -1.89
C PRO A 44 26.13 -2.23 -1.33
N CYS A 45 26.14 -2.12 0.00
CA CYS A 45 26.77 -1.01 0.70
C CYS A 45 27.83 -1.48 1.70
N PRO A 46 29.03 -1.89 1.22
CA PRO A 46 30.08 -2.38 2.10
C PRO A 46 30.63 -1.27 3.00
N ALA A 47 31.01 -1.62 4.22
CA ALA A 47 31.61 -0.68 5.17
C ALA A 47 32.98 -0.20 4.69
N CYS A 48 33.32 1.06 4.98
CA CYS A 48 34.64 1.59 4.67
C CYS A 48 35.73 0.94 5.54
N PRO A 49 36.90 0.61 4.97
CA PRO A 49 38.02 0.07 5.74
C PRO A 49 38.42 1.05 6.86
N PRO A 50 38.66 0.57 8.09
CA PRO A 50 39.17 1.40 9.17
C PRO A 50 40.65 1.74 8.90
N GLY A 51 40.88 2.83 8.16
CA GLY A 51 42.21 3.44 7.94
C GLY A 51 42.67 3.48 6.47
N GLY A 52 42.68 4.66 5.86
CA GLY A 52 43.35 4.87 4.57
C GLY A 52 43.05 6.19 3.85
N GLY A 53 43.88 7.22 4.10
CA GLY A 53 44.18 8.34 3.18
C GLY A 53 43.04 9.31 2.77
N PRO A 54 43.36 10.44 2.12
CA PRO A 54 42.33 11.39 1.68
C PRO A 54 41.51 10.76 0.56
N LEU A 55 40.22 10.60 0.82
CA LEU A 55 39.21 10.10 -0.10
C LEU A 55 39.17 10.96 -1.37
N ARG A 56 39.74 10.45 -2.47
CA ARG A 56 39.49 11.04 -3.79
C ARG A 56 38.00 10.86 -4.11
N LYS A 57 37.36 11.93 -4.59
CA LYS A 57 35.96 12.02 -5.05
C LYS A 57 35.65 11.15 -6.29
N HIS A 58 36.03 9.87 -6.28
CA HIS A 58 35.65 8.91 -7.31
C HIS A 58 34.89 7.74 -6.67
N LYS A 59 33.57 7.70 -6.89
CA LYS A 59 32.66 6.54 -6.95
C LYS A 59 32.90 5.34 -5.99
N ARG A 60 31.91 5.13 -5.09
CA ARG A 60 31.25 3.83 -4.75
C ARG A 60 32.03 2.66 -4.12
N ASP A 61 33.25 2.82 -3.60
CA ASP A 61 33.94 1.65 -3.01
C ASP A 61 33.44 1.24 -1.60
N CYS A 62 32.83 2.16 -0.84
CA CYS A 62 32.27 1.88 0.48
C CYS A 62 31.25 2.95 0.95
N TYR A 63 30.44 2.64 1.96
CA TYR A 63 29.38 3.51 2.49
C TYR A 63 29.71 4.04 3.88
N MET A 64 29.41 5.32 4.06
CA MET A 64 29.60 6.10 5.28
C MET A 64 28.27 6.42 5.98
N ASP A 65 27.15 6.30 5.26
CA ASP A 65 25.82 6.54 5.81
C ASP A 65 25.44 5.43 6.78
N VAL A 66 24.62 5.78 7.76
CA VAL A 66 24.20 4.87 8.81
C VAL A 66 23.39 3.71 8.23
N ALA A 67 23.78 2.50 8.65
CA ALA A 67 23.10 1.26 8.28
C ALA A 67 21.66 1.21 8.81
N LEU A 68 20.75 0.57 8.08
CA LEU A 68 19.34 0.41 8.47
C LEU A 68 19.22 -0.37 9.78
N PRO A 69 18.63 0.18 10.86
CA PRO A 69 18.48 -0.52 12.13
C PRO A 69 17.20 -1.37 12.21
N LEU A 70 17.27 -2.47 12.96
CA LEU A 70 16.13 -3.22 13.48
C LEU A 70 15.98 -2.91 14.96
N TYR A 71 14.81 -2.49 15.38
CA TYR A 71 14.50 -2.29 16.78
C TYR A 71 13.76 -3.50 17.36
N GLU A 72 14.08 -3.82 18.62
CA GLU A 72 13.17 -4.49 19.54
C GLU A 72 12.95 -3.58 20.74
N ASN A 73 11.73 -3.09 20.86
CA ASN A 73 11.36 -1.96 21.71
C ASN A 73 12.31 -0.78 21.49
N LEU A 74 13.05 -0.35 22.52
CA LEU A 74 13.94 0.80 22.45
C LEU A 74 15.37 0.43 22.02
N CYS A 75 15.68 -0.85 21.85
CA CYS A 75 17.03 -1.33 21.57
C CYS A 75 17.20 -1.66 20.10
N ILE A 76 18.29 -1.21 19.50
CA ILE A 76 18.72 -1.68 18.18
C ILE A 76 19.31 -3.08 18.34
N VAL A 77 18.65 -4.08 17.77
CA VAL A 77 19.06 -5.50 17.86
C VAL A 77 19.86 -5.97 16.65
N GLU A 78 19.81 -5.23 15.54
CA GLU A 78 20.54 -5.55 14.31
C GLU A 78 20.78 -4.27 13.49
N GLN A 79 22.01 -4.03 13.05
CA GLN A 79 22.35 -2.88 12.20
C GLN A 79 23.65 -3.17 11.41
N PRO A 80 23.60 -3.42 10.09
CA PRO A 80 22.43 -3.36 9.20
C PRO A 80 21.46 -4.54 9.37
N VAL A 81 20.17 -4.26 9.18
CA VAL A 81 19.12 -5.26 8.96
C VAL A 81 19.46 -6.18 7.78
N ASN A 82 19.34 -7.49 7.99
CA ASN A 82 19.32 -8.47 6.90
C ASN A 82 17.90 -8.64 6.33
N LEU A 83 17.66 -7.99 5.18
CA LEU A 83 16.36 -7.97 4.51
C LEU A 83 15.88 -9.35 4.03
N SER A 84 16.77 -10.32 3.80
CA SER A 84 16.36 -11.67 3.36
C SER A 84 15.75 -12.49 4.49
N SER A 85 15.96 -12.12 5.74
CA SER A 85 15.41 -12.79 6.92
C SER A 85 14.25 -12.03 7.58
N LEU A 86 14.00 -10.79 7.15
CA LEU A 86 13.12 -9.86 7.85
C LEU A 86 11.66 -10.33 7.88
N ALA A 87 11.15 -10.88 6.78
CA ALA A 87 9.81 -11.48 6.73
C ALA A 87 9.65 -12.61 7.76
N GLY A 88 10.63 -13.50 7.83
CA GLY A 88 10.64 -14.61 8.80
C GLY A 88 10.63 -14.10 10.24
N LYS A 89 11.47 -13.10 10.56
CA LYS A 89 11.51 -12.47 11.88
C LYS A 89 10.18 -11.81 12.25
N TYR A 90 9.51 -11.13 11.31
CA TYR A 90 8.18 -10.56 11.54
C TYR A 90 7.12 -11.62 11.79
N ALA A 91 7.09 -12.69 10.98
CA ALA A 91 6.19 -13.82 11.17
C ALA A 91 6.38 -14.45 12.56
N GLU A 92 7.64 -14.73 12.94
CA GLU A 92 8.00 -15.33 14.21
C GLU A 92 7.53 -14.47 15.40
N LYS A 93 7.86 -13.17 15.41
CA LYS A 93 7.46 -12.27 16.49
C LYS A 93 5.94 -12.11 16.57
N ALA A 94 5.23 -12.09 15.44
CA ALA A 94 3.77 -12.02 15.41
C ALA A 94 3.14 -13.29 15.99
N VAL A 95 3.64 -14.45 15.58
CA VAL A 95 3.20 -15.75 16.08
C VAL A 95 3.45 -15.89 17.58
N GLN A 96 4.63 -15.49 18.06
CA GLN A 96 4.98 -15.50 19.49
C GLN A 96 4.05 -14.57 20.29
N PHE A 97 3.81 -13.36 19.79
CA PHE A 97 2.92 -12.40 20.43
C PHE A 97 1.49 -12.95 20.57
N ILE A 98 0.91 -13.48 19.48
CA ILE A 98 -0.43 -14.06 19.51
C ILE A 98 -0.48 -15.24 20.49
N GLN A 99 0.52 -16.13 20.45
CA GLN A 99 0.59 -17.28 21.35
C GLN A 99 0.59 -16.84 22.82
N GLN A 100 1.36 -15.82 23.18
CA GLN A 100 1.46 -15.30 24.54
C GLN A 100 0.18 -14.57 24.98
N ALA A 101 -0.42 -13.76 24.11
CA ALA A 101 -1.68 -13.07 24.37
C ALA A 101 -2.82 -14.08 24.60
N SER A 102 -2.94 -15.07 23.71
CA SER A 102 -3.94 -16.14 23.84
C SER A 102 -3.73 -16.99 25.09
N ALA A 103 -2.49 -17.36 25.43
CA ALA A 103 -2.18 -18.11 26.65
C ALA A 103 -2.52 -17.31 27.93
N SER A 104 -2.35 -16.00 27.90
CA SER A 104 -2.69 -15.11 29.02
C SER A 104 -4.15 -14.67 29.04
N ARG A 105 -4.97 -15.08 28.05
CA ARG A 105 -6.37 -14.69 27.87
C ARG A 105 -6.59 -13.18 27.86
N ARG A 106 -5.62 -12.44 27.36
CA ARG A 106 -5.74 -10.98 27.21
C ARG A 106 -6.17 -10.66 25.79
N PRO A 107 -7.14 -9.74 25.61
CA PRO A 107 -7.38 -9.18 24.29
C PRO A 107 -6.10 -8.52 23.81
N PHE A 108 -5.82 -8.63 22.52
CA PHE A 108 -4.65 -8.01 21.92
C PHE A 108 -5.05 -7.11 20.77
N LEU A 109 -4.22 -6.09 20.55
CA LEU A 109 -4.15 -5.35 19.29
C LEU A 109 -2.76 -5.60 18.70
N LEU A 110 -2.69 -6.34 17.60
CA LEU A 110 -1.45 -6.48 16.85
C LEU A 110 -1.55 -5.62 15.60
N TYR A 111 -0.63 -4.66 15.48
CA TYR A 111 -0.46 -3.84 14.28
C TYR A 111 0.75 -4.34 13.49
N VAL A 112 0.53 -4.88 12.29
CA VAL A 112 1.62 -5.40 11.44
C VAL A 112 1.79 -4.57 10.17
N ALA A 113 2.89 -3.82 10.11
CA ALA A 113 3.25 -2.94 9.01
C ALA A 113 4.41 -3.52 8.21
N LEU A 114 4.11 -4.42 7.28
CA LEU A 114 5.11 -5.19 6.54
C LEU A 114 6.06 -4.31 5.74
N ALA A 115 7.34 -4.67 5.63
CA ALA A 115 8.25 -3.98 4.71
C ALA A 115 7.87 -4.24 3.23
N HIS A 116 7.27 -5.41 2.98
CA HIS A 116 6.62 -5.74 1.71
C HIS A 116 5.47 -4.77 1.41
N MET A 117 5.24 -4.37 0.17
CA MET A 117 5.95 -4.69 -1.08
C MET A 117 6.88 -3.53 -1.51
N HIS A 118 7.39 -2.76 -0.55
CA HIS A 118 8.23 -1.61 -0.85
C HIS A 118 9.61 -2.07 -1.36
N VAL A 119 10.20 -1.28 -2.25
CA VAL A 119 11.58 -1.52 -2.70
C VAL A 119 12.57 -1.14 -1.59
N PRO A 120 13.77 -1.74 -1.57
CA PRO A 120 14.18 -2.86 -2.39
C PRO A 120 13.40 -4.15 -2.14
N ILE A 121 13.13 -4.90 -3.20
CA ILE A 121 12.47 -6.21 -3.07
C ILE A 121 13.53 -7.23 -2.65
N SER A 122 13.39 -7.79 -1.47
CA SER A 122 14.19 -8.90 -0.97
C SER A 122 13.35 -10.17 -0.96
N ALA A 123 13.96 -11.33 -1.23
CA ALA A 123 13.29 -12.62 -1.11
C ALA A 123 14.26 -13.63 -0.46
N THR A 124 13.75 -14.42 0.50
CA THR A 124 14.53 -15.36 1.33
C THR A 124 15.24 -16.45 0.51
N GLN A 125 14.75 -16.81 -0.68
CA GLN A 125 15.34 -17.86 -1.51
C GLN A 125 15.51 -17.44 -2.98
N PRO A 126 16.67 -17.72 -3.61
CA PRO A 126 16.78 -17.75 -5.05
C PRO A 126 15.89 -18.88 -5.58
N LEU A 127 14.84 -18.54 -6.31
CA LEU A 127 13.93 -19.55 -6.86
C LEU A 127 14.65 -20.38 -7.95
N PRO A 128 14.35 -21.68 -8.11
CA PRO A 128 15.13 -22.62 -8.95
C PRO A 128 15.16 -22.32 -10.46
N ASN A 129 14.60 -21.21 -10.94
CA ASN A 129 14.54 -20.91 -12.37
C ASN A 129 14.71 -19.40 -12.67
N PRO A 130 15.95 -18.94 -12.93
CA PRO A 130 16.27 -17.52 -13.11
C PRO A 130 15.74 -16.90 -14.42
N ARG A 131 15.15 -17.68 -15.33
CA ARG A 131 14.72 -17.20 -16.66
C ARG A 131 13.26 -16.74 -16.75
N GLY A 132 12.48 -16.77 -15.66
CA GLY A 132 11.03 -16.53 -15.77
C GLY A 132 10.29 -15.85 -14.61
N GLN A 133 10.92 -15.55 -13.48
CA GLN A 133 10.20 -14.96 -12.33
C GLN A 133 10.60 -13.51 -12.06
N ARG A 134 9.57 -12.68 -11.87
CA ARG A 134 9.68 -11.24 -11.59
C ARG A 134 9.88 -11.04 -10.09
N PRO A 135 10.91 -10.32 -9.60
CA PRO A 135 11.19 -10.17 -8.18
C PRO A 135 9.99 -9.77 -7.33
N TYR A 136 9.13 -8.88 -7.85
CA TYR A 136 7.88 -8.49 -7.20
C TYR A 136 6.98 -9.68 -6.86
N GLN A 137 6.85 -10.68 -7.75
CA GLN A 137 6.03 -11.86 -7.50
C GLN A 137 6.61 -12.73 -6.38
N ALA A 138 7.94 -12.84 -6.30
CA ALA A 138 8.61 -13.59 -5.24
C ALA A 138 8.38 -12.92 -3.87
N GLY A 139 8.56 -11.60 -3.79
CA GLY A 139 8.23 -10.84 -2.59
C GLY A 139 6.75 -10.96 -2.20
N LEU A 140 5.84 -10.97 -3.18
CA LEU A 140 4.40 -11.12 -2.91
C LEU A 140 4.05 -12.48 -2.31
N ARG A 141 4.69 -13.57 -2.79
CA ARG A 141 4.53 -14.92 -2.21
C ARG A 141 5.11 -15.00 -0.79
N GLU A 142 6.23 -14.34 -0.54
CA GLU A 142 6.80 -14.26 0.80
C GLU A 142 5.88 -13.51 1.77
N MET A 143 5.29 -12.39 1.32
CA MET A 143 4.28 -11.66 2.07
C MET A 143 3.04 -12.51 2.35
N ASP A 144 2.51 -13.22 1.34
CA ASP A 144 1.38 -14.16 1.50
C ASP A 144 1.69 -15.25 2.54
N ASN A 145 2.88 -15.86 2.47
CA ASN A 145 3.32 -16.87 3.44
C ASN A 145 3.46 -16.31 4.85
N LEU A 146 3.93 -15.07 5.01
CA LEU A 146 4.00 -14.38 6.30
C LEU A 146 2.59 -14.17 6.86
N VAL A 147 1.69 -13.59 6.06
CA VAL A 147 0.29 -13.35 6.44
C VAL A 147 -0.40 -14.67 6.80
N GLY A 148 -0.17 -15.72 6.00
CA GLY A 148 -0.66 -17.07 6.24
C GLY A 148 -0.25 -17.62 7.60
N GLN A 149 1.03 -17.51 7.98
CA GLN A 149 1.50 -17.96 9.30
C GLN A 149 0.82 -17.23 10.46
N ILE A 150 0.61 -15.92 10.34
CA ILE A 150 -0.11 -15.12 11.34
C ILE A 150 -1.55 -15.61 11.44
N LYS A 151 -2.23 -15.76 10.30
CA LYS A 151 -3.60 -16.24 10.24
C LYS A 151 -3.74 -17.66 10.80
N ASP A 152 -2.85 -18.59 10.46
CA ASP A 152 -2.87 -19.96 10.97
C ASP A 152 -2.68 -20.02 12.49
N LYS A 153 -1.85 -19.12 13.03
CA LYS A 153 -1.72 -18.97 14.48
C LYS A 153 -2.99 -18.41 15.12
N VAL A 154 -3.65 -17.43 14.49
CA VAL A 154 -4.97 -16.95 14.93
C VAL A 154 -5.99 -18.08 14.89
N ASP A 155 -6.08 -18.81 13.79
CA ASP A 155 -7.06 -19.89 13.61
C ASP A 155 -6.89 -21.03 14.62
N SER A 156 -5.65 -21.31 15.03
CA SER A 156 -5.35 -22.35 16.02
C SER A 156 -5.51 -21.90 17.47
N THR A 157 -5.66 -20.60 17.75
CA THR A 157 -5.66 -20.09 19.14
C THR A 157 -6.84 -19.18 19.51
N ALA A 158 -7.38 -18.40 18.56
CA ALA A 158 -8.38 -17.36 18.82
C ALA A 158 -9.29 -17.09 17.58
N LYS A 159 -9.57 -18.12 16.77
CA LYS A 159 -10.24 -18.02 15.45
C LYS A 159 -11.51 -17.18 15.43
N GLU A 160 -12.50 -17.55 16.25
CA GLU A 160 -13.83 -16.91 16.26
C GLU A 160 -13.84 -15.56 16.98
N HIS A 161 -12.71 -15.21 17.60
CA HIS A 161 -12.58 -14.02 18.42
C HIS A 161 -11.62 -13.00 17.85
N THR A 162 -10.99 -13.29 16.72
CA THR A 162 -10.02 -12.37 16.14
C THR A 162 -10.59 -11.75 14.87
N PHE A 163 -10.75 -10.43 14.89
CA PHE A 163 -10.98 -9.67 13.67
C PHE A 163 -9.66 -9.39 12.96
N PHE A 164 -9.58 -9.73 11.68
CA PHE A 164 -8.41 -9.54 10.84
C PHE A 164 -8.73 -8.59 9.69
N TRP A 165 -8.03 -7.44 9.62
CA TRP A 165 -8.12 -6.49 8.50
C TRP A 165 -6.79 -6.42 7.77
N PHE A 166 -6.78 -6.77 6.48
CA PHE A 166 -5.65 -6.59 5.57
C PHE A 166 -5.92 -5.44 4.60
N THR A 167 -4.98 -4.53 4.41
CA THR A 167 -5.12 -3.45 3.41
C THR A 167 -3.77 -3.02 2.78
N GLY A 168 -3.76 -1.93 2.01
CA GLY A 168 -2.59 -1.20 1.51
C GLY A 168 -2.46 0.20 2.15
N ASP A 169 -1.27 0.82 2.13
CA ASP A 169 -1.06 2.25 2.42
C ASP A 169 -1.32 3.15 1.20
N ASN A 170 -0.84 2.72 0.03
CA ASN A 170 -0.92 3.46 -1.23
C ASN A 170 -0.80 2.53 -2.43
N GLY A 171 -1.04 3.09 -3.62
CA GLY A 171 -0.86 2.43 -4.90
C GLY A 171 0.59 2.04 -5.22
N PRO A 172 0.81 1.32 -6.34
CA PRO A 172 2.14 0.89 -6.76
C PRO A 172 3.04 2.07 -7.17
N TRP A 173 4.35 1.93 -6.97
CA TRP A 173 5.34 2.94 -7.34
C TRP A 173 5.82 2.75 -8.79
N ALA A 174 5.11 3.34 -9.75
CA ALA A 174 5.33 3.12 -11.19
C ALA A 174 6.78 3.33 -11.68
N GLN A 175 7.51 4.27 -11.06
CA GLN A 175 8.93 4.54 -11.33
C GLN A 175 9.83 3.29 -11.17
N LYS A 176 9.40 2.30 -10.37
CA LYS A 176 10.17 1.07 -10.11
C LYS A 176 9.93 -0.04 -11.14
N CYS A 177 9.24 0.26 -12.24
CA CYS A 177 9.15 -0.62 -13.41
C CYS A 177 8.65 -2.04 -13.07
N GLU A 178 9.41 -3.09 -13.40
CA GLU A 178 9.08 -4.49 -13.12
C GLU A 178 9.07 -4.87 -11.64
N LEU A 179 9.58 -3.98 -10.78
CA LEU A 179 9.53 -4.09 -9.32
C LEU A 179 8.32 -3.35 -8.74
N ALA A 180 7.54 -2.66 -9.57
CA ALA A 180 6.26 -2.10 -9.18
C ALA A 180 5.15 -3.16 -9.28
N GLY A 181 4.15 -3.03 -8.41
CA GLY A 181 2.89 -3.78 -8.53
C GLY A 181 2.03 -3.30 -9.69
N SER A 182 0.86 -3.93 -9.85
CA SER A 182 -0.15 -3.51 -10.84
C SER A 182 -1.29 -2.74 -10.19
N VAL A 183 -1.89 -1.85 -10.98
CA VAL A 183 -3.06 -1.03 -10.63
C VAL A 183 -4.40 -1.72 -10.92
N GLY A 184 -4.32 -2.96 -11.42
CA GLY A 184 -5.48 -3.76 -11.77
C GLY A 184 -6.28 -4.18 -10.53
N PRO A 185 -7.53 -4.66 -10.72
CA PRO A 185 -8.33 -5.14 -9.62
C PRO A 185 -7.58 -6.27 -8.89
N PHE A 186 -7.52 -6.16 -7.56
CA PHE A 186 -7.03 -7.24 -6.73
C PHE A 186 -8.04 -8.39 -6.82
N THR A 187 -7.65 -9.48 -7.47
CA THR A 187 -8.50 -10.66 -7.65
C THR A 187 -7.85 -11.87 -6.98
N GLY A 188 -8.53 -12.40 -5.96
CA GLY A 188 -8.13 -13.64 -5.30
C GLY A 188 -8.53 -14.87 -6.11
N LEU A 189 -7.92 -16.02 -5.77
CA LEU A 189 -8.21 -17.31 -6.41
C LEU A 189 -9.70 -17.65 -6.42
N TRP A 190 -10.39 -17.36 -5.32
CA TRP A 190 -11.80 -17.65 -5.14
C TRP A 190 -12.69 -16.85 -6.10
N GLN A 191 -12.39 -15.56 -6.33
CA GLN A 191 -13.12 -14.70 -7.27
C GLN A 191 -12.98 -15.23 -8.71
N THR A 192 -11.75 -15.58 -9.10
CA THR A 192 -11.49 -16.13 -10.45
C THR A 192 -12.06 -17.54 -10.67
N ARG A 193 -12.36 -18.28 -9.59
CA ARG A 193 -12.99 -19.60 -9.66
C ARG A 193 -14.50 -19.52 -9.66
N GLN A 194 -15.13 -18.53 -9.02
CA GLN A 194 -16.59 -18.31 -9.12
C GLN A 194 -17.04 -18.05 -10.57
N GLU A 195 -16.28 -17.28 -11.34
CA GLU A 195 -16.54 -17.11 -12.79
C GLU A 195 -16.43 -18.42 -13.59
N ARG A 196 -15.73 -19.42 -13.05
CA ARG A 196 -15.52 -20.74 -13.67
C ARG A 196 -16.39 -21.84 -13.06
N ALA A 197 -17.05 -21.61 -11.93
CA ALA A 197 -17.72 -22.63 -11.12
C ALA A 197 -19.23 -22.69 -11.43
N GLY A 198 -19.55 -23.19 -12.62
CA GLY A 198 -20.83 -23.86 -12.90
C GLY A 198 -20.82 -25.36 -12.52
N SER A 199 -19.82 -25.83 -11.76
CA SER A 199 -19.68 -27.25 -11.39
C SER A 199 -19.22 -27.36 -9.93
N GLY A 200 -20.12 -27.81 -9.07
CA GLY A 200 -19.88 -27.96 -7.63
C GLY A 200 -18.82 -29.01 -7.32
N GLU A 201 -17.73 -28.56 -6.68
CA GLU A 201 -16.81 -29.36 -5.87
C GLU A 201 -16.29 -28.43 -4.77
N ASP A 202 -16.68 -28.67 -3.52
CA ASP A 202 -16.09 -28.06 -2.32
C ASP A 202 -14.71 -28.68 -2.07
N VAL A 203 -13.68 -27.85 -1.87
CA VAL A 203 -12.33 -28.33 -1.51
C VAL A 203 -11.67 -27.41 -0.49
N GLU A 204 -11.33 -27.98 0.66
CA GLU A 204 -10.48 -27.40 1.71
C GLU A 204 -9.05 -27.13 1.22
N GLY A 205 -8.49 -25.99 1.63
CA GLY A 205 -7.10 -25.59 1.34
C GLY A 205 -6.99 -24.14 0.85
N TRP A 206 -7.17 -23.18 1.76
CA TRP A 206 -7.08 -21.75 1.46
C TRP A 206 -5.63 -21.25 1.52
N ARG A 207 -4.90 -21.30 0.40
CA ARG A 207 -3.75 -20.39 0.15
C ARG A 207 -4.31 -19.03 -0.28
N TRP A 208 -4.03 -17.96 0.47
CA TRP A 208 -4.87 -16.75 0.48
C TRP A 208 -4.63 -15.79 -0.71
N MET A 209 -3.40 -15.61 -1.19
CA MET A 209 -3.09 -14.69 -2.30
C MET A 209 -2.49 -15.35 -3.53
N GLU A 210 -2.15 -16.64 -3.51
CA GLU A 210 -1.70 -17.33 -4.73
C GLU A 210 -2.88 -17.54 -5.70
N SER A 211 -2.68 -17.11 -6.96
CA SER A 211 -3.40 -17.43 -8.23
C SER A 211 -4.58 -16.53 -8.65
N HIS A 212 -4.35 -15.45 -9.39
CA HIS A 212 -3.87 -15.52 -10.78
C HIS A 212 -2.68 -14.57 -11.06
N LEU A 213 -1.51 -15.15 -11.26
CA LEU A 213 -0.74 -14.94 -12.49
C LEU A 213 -0.51 -16.33 -13.13
N MET A 214 -1.58 -16.85 -13.77
CA MET A 214 -1.64 -18.01 -14.69
C MET A 214 -1.15 -19.42 -14.25
N LEU A 215 -1.99 -20.42 -14.60
CA LEU A 215 -1.78 -21.88 -14.85
C LEU A 215 -1.98 -22.94 -13.72
N ALA A 216 -3.19 -23.52 -13.75
CA ALA A 216 -3.57 -24.96 -13.75
C ALA A 216 -3.24 -25.95 -12.59
N ARG A 217 -4.32 -26.36 -11.87
CA ARG A 217 -4.71 -27.68 -11.25
C ARG A 217 -3.75 -28.37 -10.26
N ARG A 218 -4.14 -29.21 -9.29
CA ARG A 218 -5.34 -29.72 -8.53
C ARG A 218 -4.72 -30.65 -7.44
N HIS A 219 -5.16 -30.77 -6.18
CA HIS A 219 -6.16 -31.73 -5.62
C HIS A 219 -6.01 -31.73 -4.05
N SER A 220 -7.06 -31.47 -3.24
CA SER A 220 -7.91 -32.41 -2.42
C SER A 220 -7.32 -32.78 -1.02
N TRP A 221 -7.96 -32.85 0.17
CA TRP A 221 -9.30 -33.28 0.66
C TRP A 221 -9.54 -32.89 2.17
N GLU A 222 -10.83 -32.78 2.58
CA GLU A 222 -11.57 -33.21 3.84
C GLU A 222 -11.04 -32.97 5.30
N GLU A 223 -11.82 -32.69 6.37
CA GLU A 223 -13.24 -32.35 6.66
C GLU A 223 -13.43 -32.06 8.21
N TYR A 224 -14.46 -31.28 8.59
CA TYR A 224 -15.32 -31.28 9.83
C TYR A 224 -15.01 -30.64 11.23
N ASN A 225 -15.82 -29.60 11.55
CA ASN A 225 -16.76 -29.29 12.68
C ASN A 225 -16.43 -29.07 14.20
N VAL A 226 -16.75 -27.82 14.64
CA VAL A 226 -17.63 -27.29 15.75
C VAL A 226 -17.29 -27.48 17.25
N ALA A 227 -17.11 -26.36 18.00
CA ALA A 227 -17.99 -25.89 19.11
C ALA A 227 -17.37 -24.77 20.02
N GLU A 228 -17.95 -23.57 19.92
CA GLU A 228 -18.18 -22.43 20.85
C GLU A 228 -17.38 -22.22 22.18
N SER A 229 -16.80 -21.02 22.34
CA SER A 229 -17.25 -19.99 23.33
C SER A 229 -16.32 -18.75 23.42
N GLY A 230 -16.95 -17.58 23.67
CA GLY A 230 -16.53 -16.16 23.56
C GLY A 230 -15.25 -15.64 24.22
N LEU A 231 -14.53 -14.71 23.56
CA LEU A 231 -13.91 -13.45 24.08
C LEU A 231 -13.01 -12.75 23.03
N LEU A 232 -13.34 -11.50 22.64
CA LEU A 232 -12.82 -10.68 21.51
C LEU A 232 -11.32 -10.27 21.57
N CYS A 233 -10.62 -10.31 20.42
CA CYS A 233 -9.24 -9.88 20.14
C CYS A 233 -9.16 -9.21 18.75
N GLU A 234 -8.25 -8.27 18.50
CA GLU A 234 -8.18 -7.53 17.23
C GLU A 234 -6.77 -7.53 16.61
N LEU A 235 -6.68 -7.73 15.29
CA LEU A 235 -5.45 -7.73 14.51
C LEU A 235 -5.64 -6.84 13.27
N VAL A 236 -4.84 -5.80 13.16
CA VAL A 236 -4.88 -4.84 12.06
C VAL A 236 -3.55 -4.91 11.31
N MET A 237 -3.56 -5.17 10.00
CA MET A 237 -2.35 -5.13 9.18
C MET A 237 -2.48 -4.05 8.10
N ILE A 238 -1.60 -3.04 8.15
CA ILE A 238 -1.52 -1.94 7.17
C ILE A 238 -0.06 -1.88 6.70
N PRO A 239 0.26 -2.17 5.43
CA PRO A 239 1.60 -1.98 4.88
C PRO A 239 1.89 -0.48 4.75
N PRO A 240 3.12 -0.04 4.40
CA PRO A 240 3.62 1.21 4.97
C PRO A 240 3.97 2.34 3.98
N PHE A 241 3.45 3.53 4.30
CA PHE A 241 3.60 4.84 3.65
C PHE A 241 4.99 5.15 3.07
N SER A 242 5.14 5.82 1.92
CA SER A 242 6.47 6.19 1.38
C SER A 242 6.55 7.46 0.51
N ALA A 243 7.58 8.32 0.73
CA ALA A 243 8.25 9.29 -0.19
C ALA A 243 9.33 10.05 0.64
N TRP A 244 10.49 10.58 0.19
CA TRP A 244 10.87 11.38 -0.99
C TRP A 244 12.41 11.39 -1.19
N ASP A 245 12.89 11.64 -2.42
CA ASP A 245 14.26 12.09 -2.75
C ASP A 245 14.20 13.42 -3.55
N THR A 246 15.18 14.29 -3.35
CA THR A 246 15.28 15.67 -3.87
C THR A 246 15.47 15.79 -5.39
N VAL A 247 14.76 16.74 -6.02
CA VAL A 247 14.79 17.08 -7.46
C VAL A 247 15.95 18.04 -7.81
N GLY A 248 16.70 17.73 -8.89
CA GLY A 248 17.61 18.64 -9.60
C GLY A 248 17.03 19.13 -10.94
N PRO A 249 17.59 20.17 -11.58
CA PRO A 249 16.86 21.02 -12.52
C PRO A 249 16.57 20.36 -13.88
N ALA A 250 15.35 20.60 -14.36
CA ALA A 250 14.80 20.14 -15.62
C ALA A 250 15.46 20.81 -16.84
N TYR A 251 15.76 20.01 -17.87
CA TYR A 251 16.01 20.51 -19.22
C TYR A 251 14.74 20.33 -20.05
N HIS A 252 14.27 21.44 -20.65
CA HIS A 252 13.17 21.47 -21.61
C HIS A 252 13.48 20.62 -22.84
N LEU A 253 12.53 19.76 -23.26
CA LEU A 253 12.42 19.30 -24.64
C LEU A 253 10.95 19.01 -25.00
N GLN A 254 10.51 19.67 -26.06
CA GLN A 254 9.18 19.64 -26.66
C GLN A 254 8.77 18.22 -27.08
N CYS A 255 7.55 17.79 -26.72
CA CYS A 255 6.93 16.57 -27.27
C CYS A 255 6.81 16.68 -28.80
N SER A 256 7.55 15.84 -29.53
CA SER A 256 7.36 15.63 -30.96
C SER A 256 6.84 14.22 -31.22
N ILE A 257 5.73 14.16 -31.95
CA ILE A 257 4.97 12.95 -32.28
C ILE A 257 5.74 12.15 -33.34
N THR A 258 6.35 11.02 -32.98
CA THR A 258 6.89 10.07 -33.96
C THR A 258 5.91 8.94 -34.25
N LYS A 259 5.42 8.89 -35.50
CA LYS A 259 4.62 7.79 -36.08
C LYS A 259 5.43 6.47 -36.09
N PRO A 260 4.82 5.29 -35.88
CA PRO A 260 5.52 4.03 -36.08
C PRO A 260 5.75 3.74 -37.59
N ARG A 261 7.00 3.41 -37.94
CA ARG A 261 7.43 2.88 -39.24
C ARG A 261 6.80 1.50 -39.49
N ARG A 262 6.22 1.30 -40.68
CA ARG A 262 5.75 -0.02 -41.16
C ARG A 262 6.95 -0.86 -41.60
N LEU A 263 7.11 -2.05 -41.01
CA LEU A 263 7.85 -3.15 -41.63
C LEU A 263 6.89 -3.87 -42.59
N TRP A 264 7.30 -3.94 -43.86
CA TRP A 264 6.58 -4.66 -44.91
C TRP A 264 6.95 -6.15 -44.87
N SER A 265 5.95 -7.03 -44.83
CA SER A 265 6.07 -8.38 -45.38
C SER A 265 4.88 -8.63 -46.32
N GLN A 266 5.21 -8.96 -47.56
CA GLN A 266 4.28 -9.25 -48.65
C GLN A 266 3.53 -10.56 -48.41
N ASN A 267 2.23 -10.60 -48.72
CA ASN A 267 1.53 -11.75 -49.34
C ASN A 267 0.08 -11.36 -49.81
N PRO A 268 -0.52 -12.11 -50.76
CA PRO A 268 -1.30 -11.58 -51.91
C PRO A 268 -2.85 -11.51 -51.67
N PRO A 269 -3.66 -11.01 -52.64
CA PRO A 269 -4.94 -10.37 -52.35
C PRO A 269 -6.15 -11.33 -52.43
N GLY A 270 -7.11 -11.13 -51.52
CA GLY A 270 -8.45 -11.69 -51.67
C GLY A 270 -9.25 -11.71 -50.37
N GLN A 271 -9.97 -10.63 -50.06
CA GLN A 271 -11.39 -10.63 -49.67
C GLN A 271 -11.82 -9.31 -48.99
N GLN A 272 -12.78 -8.68 -49.67
CA GLN A 272 -13.83 -7.75 -49.25
C GLN A 272 -13.72 -6.94 -47.95
N SER A 273 -13.71 -5.63 -48.18
CA SER A 273 -14.05 -4.52 -47.29
C SER A 273 -15.47 -4.61 -46.70
N ARG A 274 -15.59 -4.48 -45.36
CA ARG A 274 -16.71 -3.80 -44.68
C ARG A 274 -16.24 -3.23 -43.35
N GLY A 275 -16.51 -1.95 -43.11
CA GLY A 275 -16.37 -1.33 -41.79
C GLY A 275 -15.59 -0.01 -41.80
N THR A 276 -16.25 1.07 -42.19
CA THR A 276 -15.85 2.45 -41.84
C THR A 276 -15.84 2.59 -40.32
N ARG A 277 -14.66 2.64 -39.69
CA ARG A 277 -14.49 3.19 -38.34
C ARG A 277 -14.03 4.63 -38.46
N THR A 278 -14.92 5.55 -38.11
CA THR A 278 -14.58 6.89 -37.65
C THR A 278 -13.53 6.76 -36.55
N LYS A 279 -12.36 7.36 -36.77
CA LYS A 279 -11.34 7.52 -35.72
C LYS A 279 -11.74 8.72 -34.88
N GLU A 280 -12.45 8.49 -33.78
CA GLU A 280 -12.44 9.46 -32.70
C GLU A 280 -11.04 9.46 -32.08
N MET A 281 -10.40 10.63 -32.11
CA MET A 281 -9.22 10.89 -31.31
C MET A 281 -9.67 10.97 -29.85
N VAL A 282 -9.73 9.83 -29.18
CA VAL A 282 -9.76 9.81 -27.72
C VAL A 282 -8.35 10.18 -27.29
N THR A 283 -8.18 11.44 -26.89
CA THR A 283 -7.01 11.88 -26.14
C THR A 283 -7.01 11.08 -24.85
N LYS A 284 -6.26 9.98 -24.83
CA LYS A 284 -6.13 9.13 -23.64
C LYS A 284 -5.44 10.00 -22.58
N ILE A 285 -6.19 10.49 -21.60
CA ILE A 285 -5.64 11.19 -20.45
C ILE A 285 -4.91 10.12 -19.63
N CYS A 286 -3.64 9.90 -19.94
CA CYS A 286 -2.77 9.00 -19.18
C CYS A 286 -2.27 9.73 -17.93
N GLY A 287 -3.14 9.94 -16.95
CA GLY A 287 -2.69 10.13 -15.57
C GLY A 287 -2.11 8.80 -15.10
N SER A 288 -0.84 8.77 -14.68
CA SER A 288 -0.27 7.53 -14.15
C SER A 288 -1.00 7.18 -12.84
N SER A 289 -1.84 6.15 -12.85
CA SER A 289 -2.51 5.65 -11.64
C SER A 289 -1.49 5.02 -10.71
N ALA A 290 -0.83 5.80 -9.85
CA ALA A 290 0.30 5.30 -9.07
C ALA A 290 0.49 6.09 -7.78
N LYS A 291 1.30 5.56 -6.87
CA LYS A 291 1.83 6.28 -5.70
C LYS A 291 2.23 7.71 -6.08
N GLN A 292 2.00 8.67 -5.18
CA GLN A 292 2.16 10.12 -5.37
C GLN A 292 1.07 10.81 -6.21
N THR A 293 -0.01 10.10 -6.59
CA THR A 293 -1.11 10.70 -7.34
C THR A 293 -2.46 10.48 -6.66
N THR A 294 -3.43 11.30 -7.04
CA THR A 294 -4.82 11.23 -6.57
C THR A 294 -5.74 10.47 -7.53
N TRP A 295 -5.20 9.88 -8.60
CA TRP A 295 -5.87 8.87 -9.45
C TRP A 295 -6.20 7.61 -8.64
N GLU A 296 -7.20 6.83 -9.05
CA GLU A 296 -7.67 5.65 -8.30
C GLU A 296 -6.52 4.68 -8.01
N GLY A 297 -5.67 4.39 -8.99
CA GLY A 297 -4.52 3.50 -8.77
C GLY A 297 -3.44 4.05 -7.84
N GLY A 298 -3.54 5.31 -7.36
CA GLY A 298 -2.63 5.88 -6.37
C GLY A 298 -3.04 5.65 -4.93
N HIS A 299 -4.32 5.42 -4.64
CA HIS A 299 -4.85 5.32 -3.27
C HIS A 299 -5.95 4.26 -3.07
N ARG A 300 -6.60 3.76 -4.14
CA ARG A 300 -7.49 2.61 -4.06
C ARG A 300 -6.63 1.36 -3.83
N VAL A 301 -6.72 0.81 -2.62
CA VAL A 301 -5.91 -0.32 -2.16
C VAL A 301 -6.76 -1.58 -2.01
N PRO A 302 -6.17 -2.79 -2.12
CA PRO A 302 -6.87 -4.01 -1.75
C PRO A 302 -7.27 -3.95 -0.28
N ALA A 303 -8.46 -4.46 0.06
CA ALA A 303 -8.93 -4.56 1.44
C ALA A 303 -9.63 -5.90 1.64
N LEU A 304 -9.27 -6.63 2.70
CA LEU A 304 -9.85 -7.92 3.06
C LEU A 304 -10.15 -7.94 4.55
N ALA A 305 -11.35 -8.37 4.89
CA ALA A 305 -11.80 -8.56 6.27
C ALA A 305 -12.07 -10.04 6.52
N TYR A 306 -11.59 -10.54 7.65
CA TYR A 306 -11.76 -11.94 8.05
C TYR A 306 -12.12 -12.02 9.52
N TRP A 307 -13.26 -12.65 9.80
CA TRP A 307 -13.70 -12.97 11.16
C TRP A 307 -14.73 -14.10 11.14
N PRO A 308 -14.28 -15.36 11.31
CA PRO A 308 -15.15 -16.52 11.29
C PRO A 308 -16.36 -16.39 12.22
N GLY A 309 -17.55 -16.69 11.69
CA GLY A 309 -18.82 -16.60 12.42
C GLY A 309 -19.40 -15.18 12.57
N ARG A 310 -18.69 -14.14 12.12
CA ARG A 310 -19.10 -12.72 12.27
C ARG A 310 -19.12 -11.96 10.95
N VAL A 311 -18.05 -12.06 10.17
CA VAL A 311 -17.95 -11.50 8.82
C VAL A 311 -18.45 -12.56 7.82
N PRO A 312 -19.42 -12.25 6.93
CA PRO A 312 -19.88 -13.19 5.92
C PRO A 312 -18.75 -13.65 5.00
N ALA A 313 -18.61 -14.96 4.85
CA ALA A 313 -17.60 -15.53 3.95
C ALA A 313 -18.00 -15.33 2.48
N ASN A 314 -16.99 -15.14 1.62
CA ASN A 314 -17.15 -15.09 0.16
C ASN A 314 -18.10 -13.99 -0.35
N VAL A 315 -18.15 -12.85 0.35
CA VAL A 315 -18.95 -11.68 -0.04
C VAL A 315 -18.02 -10.55 -0.48
N THR A 316 -18.44 -9.81 -1.52
CA THR A 316 -17.87 -8.51 -1.87
C THR A 316 -18.82 -7.40 -1.44
N SER A 317 -18.27 -6.25 -1.06
CA SER A 317 -19.03 -5.03 -0.78
C SER A 317 -18.55 -3.92 -1.69
N THR A 318 -19.48 -3.12 -2.20
CA THR A 318 -19.21 -1.89 -2.97
C THR A 318 -19.26 -0.64 -2.09
N ALA A 319 -19.46 -0.81 -0.78
CA ALA A 319 -19.46 0.29 0.18
C ALA A 319 -18.12 1.05 0.10
N LEU A 320 -18.21 2.37 0.06
CA LEU A 320 -17.03 3.22 -0.01
C LEU A 320 -16.42 3.34 1.39
N LEU A 321 -15.23 2.76 1.58
CA LEU A 321 -14.47 2.81 2.83
C LEU A 321 -13.11 3.50 2.62
N SER A 322 -12.51 3.93 3.72
CA SER A 322 -11.21 4.57 3.81
C SER A 322 -10.32 3.86 4.84
N VAL A 323 -9.00 3.96 4.69
CA VAL A 323 -8.06 3.52 5.74
C VAL A 323 -8.29 4.27 7.07
N LEU A 324 -8.86 5.48 6.98
CA LEU A 324 -9.26 6.30 8.13
C LEU A 324 -10.35 5.62 8.97
N ASP A 325 -11.12 4.70 8.40
CA ASP A 325 -12.20 3.97 9.09
C ASP A 325 -11.66 2.89 10.03
N ILE A 326 -10.41 2.46 9.86
CA ILE A 326 -9.82 1.41 10.69
C ILE A 326 -9.83 1.83 12.16
N PHE A 327 -9.39 3.05 12.48
CA PHE A 327 -9.33 3.54 13.85
C PHE A 327 -10.70 3.53 14.56
N PRO A 328 -11.74 4.24 14.07
CA PRO A 328 -13.06 4.23 14.71
C PRO A 328 -13.73 2.85 14.71
N THR A 329 -13.51 2.03 13.68
CA THR A 329 -14.06 0.67 13.64
C THR A 329 -13.44 -0.22 14.73
N VAL A 330 -12.12 -0.22 14.87
CA VAL A 330 -11.38 -0.97 15.92
C VAL A 330 -11.82 -0.49 17.31
N VAL A 331 -11.92 0.83 17.52
CA VAL A 331 -12.43 1.38 18.79
C VAL A 331 -13.85 0.88 19.10
N ALA A 332 -14.74 0.87 18.11
CA ALA A 332 -16.11 0.39 18.26
C ALA A 332 -16.18 -1.12 18.56
N LEU A 333 -15.40 -1.94 17.84
CA LEU A 333 -15.32 -3.39 18.04
C LEU A 333 -14.76 -3.74 19.43
N ALA A 334 -13.82 -2.94 19.95
CA ALA A 334 -13.30 -3.05 21.30
C ALA A 334 -14.28 -2.58 22.39
N GLY A 335 -15.44 -2.04 22.02
CA GLY A 335 -16.41 -1.47 22.96
C GLY A 335 -15.93 -0.21 23.66
N ALA A 336 -14.94 0.48 23.08
CA ALA A 336 -14.39 1.73 23.58
C ALA A 336 -15.10 2.95 22.95
N SER A 337 -14.79 4.14 23.45
CA SER A 337 -15.31 5.40 22.92
C SER A 337 -14.19 6.24 22.32
N LEU A 338 -14.50 6.92 21.22
CA LEU A 338 -13.56 7.85 20.60
C LEU A 338 -13.20 9.00 21.56
N PRO A 339 -11.95 9.49 21.52
CA PRO A 339 -11.54 10.67 22.27
C PRO A 339 -12.45 11.87 21.99
N GLN A 340 -12.83 12.58 23.04
CA GLN A 340 -13.67 13.78 22.93
C GLN A 340 -12.85 15.00 22.48
N GLY A 341 -13.53 16.00 21.90
CA GLY A 341 -12.91 17.28 21.53
C GLY A 341 -12.04 17.22 20.27
N ARG A 342 -12.24 16.21 19.41
CA ARG A 342 -11.58 16.07 18.12
C ARG A 342 -12.57 15.57 17.07
N HIS A 343 -12.37 16.01 15.84
CA HIS A 343 -13.08 15.51 14.68
C HIS A 343 -12.33 14.30 14.11
N PHE A 344 -13.08 13.34 13.56
CA PHE A 344 -12.53 12.14 12.92
C PHE A 344 -13.15 11.99 11.54
N ASP A 345 -12.31 11.90 10.51
CA ASP A 345 -12.75 11.68 9.13
C ASP A 345 -13.21 10.24 8.87
N GLY A 346 -12.78 9.29 9.70
CA GLY A 346 -13.18 7.90 9.60
C GLY A 346 -14.56 7.64 10.21
N LEU A 347 -15.27 6.65 9.66
CA LEU A 347 -16.53 6.15 10.22
C LEU A 347 -16.38 4.75 10.83
N ASP A 348 -17.29 4.38 11.73
CA ASP A 348 -17.42 2.98 12.17
C ASP A 348 -17.98 2.12 11.03
N ALA A 349 -17.10 1.33 10.40
CA ALA A 349 -17.42 0.44 9.30
C ALA A 349 -17.92 -0.94 9.76
N SER A 350 -18.11 -1.17 11.07
CA SER A 350 -18.49 -2.48 11.62
C SER A 350 -19.73 -3.07 10.96
N ASN A 351 -20.77 -2.26 10.69
CA ASN A 351 -21.99 -2.73 10.02
C ASN A 351 -21.74 -3.17 8.58
N VAL A 352 -20.82 -2.52 7.85
CA VAL A 352 -20.43 -2.94 6.50
C VAL A 352 -19.65 -4.25 6.57
N LEU A 353 -18.64 -4.32 7.44
CA LEU A 353 -17.78 -5.49 7.60
C LEU A 353 -18.56 -6.74 8.05
N LEU A 354 -19.53 -6.57 8.94
CA LEU A 354 -20.42 -7.63 9.42
C LEU A 354 -21.55 -7.97 8.45
N GLY A 355 -21.58 -7.36 7.26
CA GLY A 355 -22.57 -7.63 6.20
C GLY A 355 -23.98 -7.14 6.51
N ARG A 356 -24.14 -6.20 7.44
CA ARG A 356 -25.43 -5.63 7.86
C ARG A 356 -25.82 -4.39 7.05
N SER A 357 -24.86 -3.79 6.33
CA SER A 357 -25.04 -2.57 5.53
C SER A 357 -24.16 -2.61 4.28
N GLN A 358 -24.57 -1.88 3.25
CA GLN A 358 -23.74 -1.54 2.07
C GLN A 358 -23.47 -0.03 1.99
N MET A 359 -23.88 0.71 3.03
CA MET A 359 -23.67 2.16 3.11
C MET A 359 -22.34 2.44 3.84
N GLY A 360 -21.38 2.99 3.11
CA GLY A 360 -20.17 3.59 3.66
C GLY A 360 -20.19 5.10 3.51
N HIS A 361 -19.04 5.68 3.18
CA HIS A 361 -18.90 7.08 2.85
C HIS A 361 -19.71 7.46 1.62
N ARG A 362 -20.30 8.65 1.63
CA ARG A 362 -20.79 9.30 0.41
C ARG A 362 -19.72 10.16 -0.25
N VAL A 363 -18.77 10.65 0.55
CA VAL A 363 -17.73 11.57 0.11
C VAL A 363 -16.37 11.06 0.57
N LEU A 364 -15.39 11.08 -0.33
CA LEU A 364 -13.98 11.00 0.02
C LEU A 364 -13.24 12.19 -0.59
N PHE A 365 -12.18 12.62 0.07
CA PHE A 365 -11.30 13.69 -0.41
C PHE A 365 -9.87 13.19 -0.57
N HIS A 366 -9.16 13.73 -1.55
CA HIS A 366 -7.86 13.23 -1.95
C HIS A 366 -6.86 14.40 -1.99
N PRO A 367 -6.17 14.68 -0.87
CA PRO A 367 -5.02 15.56 -0.87
C PRO A 367 -3.86 14.88 -1.61
N ASN A 368 -2.98 15.67 -2.24
CA ASN A 368 -1.74 15.11 -2.78
C ASN A 368 -0.74 14.89 -1.65
N SER A 369 0.12 13.89 -1.79
CA SER A 369 1.35 13.71 -1.02
C SER A 369 2.24 14.96 -0.90
N GLY A 370 2.22 15.86 -1.91
CA GLY A 370 2.94 17.14 -1.89
C GLY A 370 2.18 18.32 -1.27
N ALA A 371 0.93 18.12 -0.84
CA ALA A 371 0.04 19.17 -0.32
C ALA A 371 0.21 19.45 1.19
N ALA A 372 1.26 18.90 1.82
CA ALA A 372 1.45 18.99 3.27
C ALA A 372 1.54 20.45 3.73
N GLY A 373 0.52 20.92 4.46
CA GLY A 373 0.47 22.27 5.04
C GLY A 373 -0.06 23.37 4.11
N GLU A 374 -0.53 23.05 2.90
CA GLU A 374 -1.09 24.04 1.98
C GLU A 374 -2.63 24.00 1.98
N TYR A 375 -3.25 25.02 2.58
CA TYR A 375 -4.71 25.18 2.54
C TYR A 375 -5.21 25.25 1.09
N GLY A 376 -6.24 24.46 0.77
CA GLY A 376 -6.81 24.41 -0.57
C GLY A 376 -6.09 23.46 -1.55
N ALA A 377 -5.04 22.74 -1.12
CA ALA A 377 -4.34 21.78 -1.97
C ALA A 377 -5.04 20.40 -2.05
N LEU A 378 -6.38 20.40 -2.09
CA LEU A 378 -7.19 19.23 -2.43
C LEU A 378 -7.25 19.10 -3.95
N GLN A 379 -6.74 17.98 -4.48
CA GLN A 379 -6.69 17.78 -5.94
C GLN A 379 -7.98 17.16 -6.48
N ALA A 380 -8.58 16.25 -5.71
CA ALA A 380 -9.79 15.55 -6.14
C ALA A 380 -10.75 15.29 -4.98
N VAL A 381 -12.03 15.19 -5.34
CA VAL A 381 -13.13 14.79 -4.46
C VAL A 381 -13.89 13.66 -5.15
N ARG A 382 -14.22 12.61 -4.40
CA ARG A 382 -15.15 11.57 -4.80
C ARG A 382 -16.48 11.80 -4.09
N LEU A 383 -17.56 11.98 -4.84
CA LEU A 383 -18.93 12.00 -4.38
C LEU A 383 -19.64 10.78 -4.98
N GLU A 384 -19.87 9.76 -4.16
CA GLU A 384 -20.50 8.49 -4.54
C GLU A 384 -19.71 7.81 -5.69
N GLN A 385 -20.33 7.60 -6.85
CA GLN A 385 -19.69 7.08 -8.06
C GLN A 385 -18.88 8.14 -8.83
N TYR A 386 -19.09 9.43 -8.56
CA TYR A 386 -18.45 10.50 -9.30
C TYR A 386 -17.14 10.94 -8.65
N LYS A 387 -16.08 11.03 -9.44
CA LYS A 387 -14.81 11.58 -8.98
C LYS A 387 -14.41 12.78 -9.81
N ALA A 388 -14.16 13.90 -9.15
CA ALA A 388 -13.88 15.17 -9.75
C ALA A 388 -12.44 15.63 -9.45
N PHE A 389 -11.68 15.96 -10.48
CA PHE A 389 -10.33 16.50 -10.40
C PHE A 389 -10.32 17.99 -10.68
N PHE A 390 -9.87 18.76 -9.70
CA PHE A 390 -9.59 20.19 -9.83
C PHE A 390 -8.13 20.43 -10.23
N ILE A 391 -7.25 19.50 -9.85
CA ILE A 391 -5.85 19.48 -10.23
C ILE A 391 -5.51 18.06 -10.69
N THR A 392 -4.92 17.92 -11.86
CA THR A 392 -4.39 16.64 -12.36
C THR A 392 -2.89 16.71 -12.48
N GLY A 393 -2.21 15.58 -12.35
CA GLY A 393 -0.78 15.44 -12.60
C GLY A 393 -0.41 13.96 -12.67
N GLY A 394 0.83 13.64 -13.04
CA GLY A 394 1.35 12.29 -13.03
C GLY A 394 2.45 12.13 -11.98
N ALA A 395 2.65 10.89 -11.55
CA ALA A 395 3.89 10.47 -10.92
C ALA A 395 4.93 10.15 -12.01
N GLU A 396 6.19 10.03 -11.59
CA GLU A 396 7.25 9.58 -12.47
C GLU A 396 7.00 8.13 -12.93
N ALA A 397 6.94 7.94 -14.25
CA ALA A 397 6.84 6.65 -14.89
C ALA A 397 8.22 5.96 -14.97
N CYS A 398 8.21 4.69 -15.35
CA CYS A 398 9.42 3.87 -15.50
C CYS A 398 10.47 4.46 -16.46
N ASP A 399 10.03 5.22 -17.46
CA ASP A 399 10.90 5.90 -18.44
C ASP A 399 11.37 7.29 -17.97
N GLY A 400 11.05 7.69 -16.74
CA GLY A 400 11.38 8.99 -16.16
C GLY A 400 10.42 10.12 -16.55
N ASN A 401 9.42 9.85 -17.40
CA ASN A 401 8.45 10.88 -17.77
C ASN A 401 7.47 11.14 -16.63
N ILE A 402 7.13 12.42 -16.43
CA ILE A 402 6.16 12.87 -15.44
C ILE A 402 5.03 13.60 -16.18
N GLY A 403 3.79 13.24 -15.87
CA GLY A 403 2.62 13.99 -16.34
C GLY A 403 2.60 15.38 -15.67
N PRO A 404 2.65 16.49 -16.42
CA PRO A 404 2.70 17.82 -15.81
C PRO A 404 1.42 18.12 -15.03
N GLU A 405 1.57 18.87 -13.93
CA GLU A 405 0.42 19.37 -13.19
C GLU A 405 -0.41 20.32 -14.06
N GLN A 406 -1.73 20.19 -14.01
CA GLN A 406 -2.70 21.04 -14.67
C GLN A 406 -3.84 21.35 -13.72
N ARG A 407 -4.23 22.63 -13.67
CA ARG A 407 -5.38 23.11 -12.91
C ARG A 407 -6.59 23.27 -13.83
N HIS A 408 -7.77 22.96 -13.31
CA HIS A 408 -9.01 22.95 -14.08
C HIS A 408 -10.06 23.85 -13.44
N ASP A 409 -10.48 24.91 -14.14
CA ASP A 409 -11.58 25.79 -13.69
C ASP A 409 -12.94 25.06 -13.64
N LEU A 410 -13.15 24.19 -14.63
CA LEU A 410 -14.20 23.19 -14.65
C LEU A 410 -13.54 21.83 -14.40
N PRO A 411 -13.82 21.15 -13.27
CA PRO A 411 -13.14 19.92 -12.94
C PRO A 411 -13.42 18.83 -13.97
N LEU A 412 -12.45 17.95 -14.17
CA LEU A 412 -12.68 16.70 -14.90
C LEU A 412 -13.49 15.77 -13.99
N ILE A 413 -14.68 15.35 -14.42
CA ILE A 413 -15.54 14.45 -13.65
C ILE A 413 -15.59 13.10 -14.34
N PHE A 414 -15.34 12.03 -13.59
CA PHE A 414 -15.41 10.64 -14.06
C PHE A 414 -16.52 9.92 -13.31
N ASN A 415 -17.27 9.07 -14.01
CA ASN A 415 -18.20 8.12 -13.39
C ASN A 415 -17.46 6.79 -13.20
N LEU A 416 -17.09 6.46 -11.96
CA LEU A 416 -16.26 5.30 -11.62
C LEU A 416 -16.98 3.96 -11.72
N GLU A 417 -18.32 3.95 -11.82
CA GLU A 417 -19.07 2.72 -12.11
C GLU A 417 -18.95 2.32 -13.59
N GLU A 418 -18.86 3.31 -14.47
CA GLU A 418 -18.71 3.10 -15.92
C GLU A 418 -17.24 3.06 -16.36
N ASP A 419 -16.40 3.88 -15.71
CA ASP A 419 -14.99 4.06 -16.04
C ASP A 419 -14.12 4.11 -14.79
N ALA A 420 -13.93 2.94 -14.18
CA ALA A 420 -13.05 2.78 -13.01
C ALA A 420 -11.57 3.11 -13.29
N ALA A 421 -11.17 3.20 -14.57
CA ALA A 421 -9.81 3.51 -14.99
C ALA A 421 -9.56 5.01 -15.21
N GLU A 422 -10.59 5.85 -15.07
CA GLU A 422 -10.51 7.30 -15.25
C GLU A 422 -9.95 7.69 -16.63
N GLY A 423 -10.31 6.93 -17.67
CA GLY A 423 -9.81 7.11 -19.04
C GLY A 423 -10.56 8.18 -19.83
N VAL A 424 -11.84 8.42 -19.55
CA VAL A 424 -12.71 9.34 -20.29
C VAL A 424 -13.55 10.17 -19.31
N PRO A 425 -13.28 11.49 -19.17
CA PRO A 425 -14.12 12.35 -18.36
C PRO A 425 -15.47 12.59 -19.04
N LEU A 426 -16.49 12.84 -18.23
CA LEU A 426 -17.80 13.30 -18.68
C LEU A 426 -17.66 14.58 -19.51
N GLN A 427 -18.41 14.67 -20.60
CA GLN A 427 -18.44 15.87 -21.42
C GLN A 427 -19.12 17.01 -20.66
N THR A 428 -18.50 18.18 -20.64
CA THR A 428 -19.01 19.34 -19.88
C THR A 428 -20.41 19.79 -20.31
N ALA A 429 -20.80 19.52 -21.57
CA ALA A 429 -22.13 19.83 -22.10
C ALA A 429 -23.19 18.76 -21.79
N SER A 430 -22.81 17.62 -21.21
CA SER A 430 -23.76 16.55 -20.91
C SER A 430 -24.69 16.93 -19.76
N ALA A 431 -25.92 16.41 -19.80
CA ALA A 431 -26.89 16.63 -18.72
C ALA A 431 -26.37 16.09 -17.37
N GLU A 432 -25.65 14.97 -17.39
CA GLU A 432 -25.03 14.35 -16.22
C GLU A 432 -23.97 15.26 -15.58
N TYR A 433 -23.04 15.79 -16.38
CA TYR A 433 -22.01 16.70 -15.87
C TYR A 433 -22.63 17.95 -15.22
N GLN A 434 -23.64 18.54 -15.89
CA GLN A 434 -24.33 19.72 -15.39
C GLN A 434 -25.11 19.47 -14.10
N ALA A 435 -25.64 18.25 -13.91
CA ALA A 435 -26.33 17.86 -12.68
C ALA A 435 -25.37 17.60 -11.51
N VAL A 436 -24.18 17.04 -11.77
CA VAL A 436 -23.21 16.63 -10.74
C VAL A 436 -22.31 17.78 -10.30
N LEU A 437 -21.88 18.65 -11.22
CA LEU A 437 -20.95 19.74 -10.95
C LEU A 437 -21.30 20.61 -9.72
N PRO A 438 -22.55 21.12 -9.55
CA PRO A 438 -22.86 21.97 -8.40
C PRO A 438 -22.76 21.20 -7.07
N GLN A 439 -23.06 19.90 -7.06
CA GLN A 439 -22.97 19.06 -5.87
C GLN A 439 -21.50 18.85 -5.48
N VAL A 440 -20.64 18.51 -6.44
CA VAL A 440 -19.20 18.36 -6.23
C VAL A 440 -18.56 19.65 -5.72
N ARG A 441 -18.91 20.81 -6.31
CA ARG A 441 -18.39 22.12 -5.85
C ARG A 441 -18.81 22.45 -4.43
N LYS A 442 -20.06 22.14 -4.08
CA LYS A 442 -20.55 22.28 -2.71
C LYS A 442 -19.75 21.39 -1.75
N VAL A 443 -19.58 20.11 -2.08
CA VAL A 443 -18.79 19.18 -1.26
C VAL A 443 -17.36 19.67 -1.05
N LEU A 444 -16.67 20.10 -2.11
CA LEU A 444 -15.32 20.67 -1.97
C LEU A 444 -15.31 21.87 -1.04
N THR A 445 -16.28 22.77 -1.19
CA THR A 445 -16.39 23.98 -0.35
C THR A 445 -16.62 23.61 1.11
N ASP A 446 -17.52 22.67 1.38
CA ASP A 446 -17.84 22.21 2.74
C ASP A 446 -16.61 21.56 3.40
N ILE A 447 -15.84 20.73 2.68
CA ILE A 447 -14.59 20.12 3.20
C ILE A 447 -13.54 21.19 3.48
N LEU A 448 -13.32 22.14 2.57
CA LEU A 448 -12.33 23.18 2.78
C LEU A 448 -12.69 24.07 3.97
N GLN A 449 -13.97 24.35 4.18
CA GLN A 449 -14.43 25.06 5.38
C GLN A 449 -14.22 24.25 6.65
N ASP A 450 -14.48 22.94 6.64
CA ASP A 450 -14.23 22.06 7.77
C ASP A 450 -12.74 22.06 8.15
N VAL A 451 -11.85 21.84 7.17
CA VAL A 451 -10.39 21.89 7.35
C VAL A 451 -9.92 23.27 7.84
N ALA A 452 -10.52 24.37 7.35
CA ALA A 452 -10.17 25.73 7.78
C ALA A 452 -10.48 25.99 9.26
N ASN A 453 -11.48 25.28 9.81
CA ASN A 453 -11.98 25.48 11.16
C ASN A 453 -11.39 24.48 12.17
N ASP A 454 -10.58 23.51 11.73
CA ASP A 454 -9.94 22.51 12.60
C ASP A 454 -8.54 22.95 13.07
N ASN A 455 -8.00 22.21 14.04
CA ASN A 455 -6.66 22.40 14.56
C ASN A 455 -5.61 21.95 13.54
N ILE A 456 -4.63 22.81 13.28
CA ILE A 456 -3.53 22.50 12.37
C ILE A 456 -2.36 21.90 13.15
N SER A 457 -1.89 20.75 12.70
CA SER A 457 -0.59 20.21 13.08
C SER A 457 0.35 20.27 11.88
N GLN A 458 1.58 20.73 12.08
CA GLN A 458 2.60 20.76 11.04
C GLN A 458 3.66 19.71 11.33
N VAL A 459 4.04 18.97 10.29
CA VAL A 459 5.16 18.04 10.37
C VAL A 459 6.45 18.84 10.43
N ASP A 460 7.29 18.55 11.41
CA ASP A 460 8.65 19.10 11.49
C ASP A 460 9.57 18.25 10.61
N TYR A 461 10.08 18.87 9.54
CA TYR A 461 11.00 18.24 8.59
C TYR A 461 12.49 18.58 8.86
N THR A 462 12.80 19.19 10.01
CA THR A 462 14.19 19.45 10.40
C THR A 462 14.95 18.14 10.54
N GLN A 463 16.20 18.13 10.06
CA GLN A 463 17.09 16.97 10.17
C GLN A 463 18.13 17.27 11.25
N ASP A 464 18.21 16.38 12.24
CA ASP A 464 19.25 16.41 13.28
C ASP A 464 20.06 15.10 13.24
N PRO A 465 21.34 15.14 12.83
CA PRO A 465 22.20 13.96 12.82
C PRO A 465 22.37 13.32 14.21
N ALA A 466 22.16 14.07 15.30
CA ALA A 466 22.27 13.54 16.66
C ALA A 466 21.17 12.52 16.98
N VAL A 467 20.05 12.53 16.23
CA VAL A 467 18.96 11.56 16.41
C VAL A 467 19.06 10.35 15.48
N THR A 468 20.14 10.24 14.69
CA THR A 468 20.35 9.09 13.81
C THR A 468 20.57 7.81 14.64
N PRO A 469 19.76 6.75 14.43
CA PRO A 469 19.88 5.50 15.18
C PRO A 469 21.28 4.88 15.09
N CYS A 470 21.92 4.64 16.24
CA CYS A 470 23.27 4.08 16.26
C CYS A 470 23.45 3.05 17.38
N CYS A 471 23.64 1.78 17.02
CA CYS A 471 23.92 0.74 18.01
C CYS A 471 25.33 0.83 18.62
N ASN A 472 26.28 1.45 17.91
CA ASN A 472 27.61 1.73 18.42
C ASN A 472 28.14 3.06 17.86
N PRO A 473 28.17 4.15 18.66
CA PRO A 473 28.59 5.47 18.21
C PRO A 473 30.08 5.54 17.86
N TYR A 474 30.89 4.53 18.24
CA TYR A 474 32.30 4.45 17.87
C TYR A 474 32.52 3.84 16.48
N HIS A 475 31.48 3.30 15.82
CA HIS A 475 31.55 2.81 14.45
C HIS A 475 31.05 3.86 13.45
N ILE A 476 31.84 4.08 12.39
CA ILE A 476 31.65 5.15 11.42
C ILE A 476 30.29 5.15 10.69
N ALA A 477 29.69 3.98 10.53
CA ALA A 477 28.38 3.79 9.89
C ALA A 477 27.36 3.12 10.84
N CYS A 478 27.61 3.19 12.15
CA CYS A 478 26.77 2.59 13.20
C CYS A 478 26.45 1.11 12.92
N ARG A 479 27.50 0.29 12.80
CA ARG A 479 27.38 -1.12 12.47
C ARG A 479 27.76 -1.97 13.68
N CYS A 480 26.89 -2.89 14.07
CA CYS A 480 27.10 -3.82 15.17
C CYS A 480 26.88 -5.24 14.68
N GLN A 481 27.79 -6.15 15.05
CA GLN A 481 27.52 -7.57 14.95
C GLN A 481 26.55 -7.94 16.08
N THR A 482 25.55 -8.76 15.78
CA THR A 482 24.75 -9.44 16.80
C THR A 482 25.72 -10.21 17.70
N VAL A 483 25.77 -9.85 18.98
CA VAL A 483 26.53 -10.60 20.00
C VAL A 483 25.89 -11.97 20.19
#